data_AF-A0A7Y1Y9V1-F1
#
_entry.id   AF-A0A7Y1Y9V1-F1
#
_cell.length_a   1.000
_cell.length_b   1.000
_cell.length_c   1.000
_cell.angle_alpha   90.00
_cell.angle_beta   90.00
_cell.angle_gamma   90.00
#
_symmetry.space_group_name_H-M   'P 1'
#
loop_
_entity.id
_entity.type
_entity.pdbx_description
1 polymer ?
#
loop_
_entity_poly.entity_id
_entity_poly.type
_entity_poly.pdbx_seq_one_letter_code
_entity_poly.pdbx_strand_id
1 'polypeptide(L)'
;MNRRSTLGWKHRLVSTDDIGAIDLAGKTTFVTLSKNPYSWAISMWRRPYHAVGEAPTDLAAFVAAEWPTVRRERGPKRYRSLTEMWNAKNRAYIDVADSFPTVNLRYEDLLRDPFEVIERVRLESAADRNLTEYKNIVASAKGDSEKGYSFYRQYYLNEEWRSEMDDSTIERMNSDLDRDLMERLGYDILEPDNNE
;
A
#
# COMPACT_ATOMS: atom_id res chain seq x y z
N MET A 1 15.83 4.36 16.13
CA MET A 1 16.01 3.63 14.86
C MET A 1 17.00 4.42 14.01
N ASN A 2 18.16 3.85 13.67
CA ASN A 2 19.26 4.57 13.01
C ASN A 2 18.88 4.90 11.55
N ARG A 3 18.97 6.18 11.17
CA ARG A 3 18.63 6.68 9.82
C ARG A 3 19.50 6.04 8.72
N ARG A 4 20.71 5.59 9.09
CA ARG A 4 21.66 4.94 8.16
C ARG A 4 21.29 3.50 7.78
N SER A 5 20.45 2.79 8.55
CA SER A 5 20.20 1.37 8.31
C SER A 5 18.85 1.05 7.65
N THR A 6 17.92 2.00 7.56
CA THR A 6 16.56 1.75 7.01
C THR A 6 16.08 2.81 6.03
N LEU A 7 16.96 3.76 5.67
CA LEU A 7 16.65 4.99 4.94
C LEU A 7 15.50 5.82 5.57
N GLY A 8 15.01 5.43 6.76
CA GLY A 8 13.85 6.00 7.42
C GLY A 8 12.53 5.83 6.66
N TRP A 9 12.39 4.83 5.78
CA TRP A 9 11.24 4.69 4.88
C TRP A 9 9.90 4.39 5.56
N LYS A 10 9.91 3.84 6.77
CA LYS A 10 8.67 3.40 7.44
C LYS A 10 7.67 4.56 7.61
N HIS A 11 6.52 4.45 6.93
CA HIS A 11 5.43 5.45 6.85
C HIS A 11 5.75 6.74 6.09
N ARG A 12 6.91 6.81 5.46
CA ARG A 12 7.40 8.02 4.81
C ARG A 12 6.92 8.11 3.36
N LEU A 13 6.63 9.32 2.89
CA LEU A 13 6.59 9.65 1.48
C LEU A 13 8.02 9.55 0.92
N VAL A 14 8.20 8.61 -0.01
CA VAL A 14 9.50 8.33 -0.62
C VAL A 14 9.88 9.48 -1.55
N SER A 15 11.19 9.73 -1.69
CA SER A 15 11.73 10.78 -2.55
C SER A 15 12.88 10.19 -3.35
N THR A 16 12.82 10.38 -4.67
CA THR A 16 13.86 9.95 -5.61
C THR A 16 15.18 10.66 -5.36
N ASP A 17 15.16 11.94 -4.97
CA ASP A 17 16.36 12.70 -4.58
C ASP A 17 17.07 12.08 -3.37
N ASP A 18 16.30 11.74 -2.32
CA ASP A 18 16.83 11.10 -1.12
C ASP A 18 17.43 9.72 -1.43
N ILE A 19 16.88 9.01 -2.42
CA ILE A 19 17.42 7.74 -2.90
C ILE A 19 18.69 7.98 -3.71
N GLY A 20 18.67 8.89 -4.67
CA GLY A 20 19.80 9.19 -5.55
C GLY A 20 21.03 9.71 -4.81
N ALA A 21 20.84 10.29 -3.61
CA ALA A 21 21.92 10.68 -2.72
C ALA A 21 22.66 9.50 -2.04
N ILE A 22 22.23 8.26 -2.25
CA ILE A 22 22.84 7.05 -1.69
C ILE A 22 23.74 6.41 -2.74
N ASP A 23 25.01 6.16 -2.39
CA ASP A 23 26.01 5.56 -3.30
C ASP A 23 25.59 4.23 -3.94
N LEU A 24 24.69 3.49 -3.28
CA LEU A 24 24.21 2.19 -3.71
C LEU A 24 22.88 2.25 -4.48
N ALA A 25 22.30 3.42 -4.75
CA ALA A 25 20.99 3.55 -5.38
C ALA A 25 20.87 2.77 -6.70
N GLY A 26 21.86 2.91 -7.60
CA GLY A 26 21.89 2.16 -8.88
C GLY A 26 22.22 0.67 -8.76
N LYS A 27 22.58 0.19 -7.56
CA LYS A 27 22.87 -1.22 -7.25
C LYS A 27 21.85 -1.84 -6.30
N THR A 28 20.82 -1.07 -5.93
CA THR A 28 19.77 -1.49 -5.00
C THR A 28 18.51 -1.70 -5.79
N THR A 29 17.92 -2.90 -5.69
CA THR A 29 16.56 -3.12 -6.14
C THR A 29 15.60 -2.71 -5.04
N PHE A 30 14.65 -1.84 -5.36
CA PHE A 30 13.58 -1.47 -4.47
C PHE A 30 12.37 -2.38 -4.69
N VAL A 31 11.71 -2.78 -3.60
CA VAL A 31 10.46 -3.54 -3.67
C VAL A 31 9.39 -2.71 -3.01
N THR A 32 8.32 -2.43 -3.76
CA THR A 32 7.16 -1.70 -3.24
C THR A 32 5.96 -2.64 -3.22
N LEU A 33 5.06 -2.42 -2.26
CA LEU A 33 3.86 -3.22 -2.09
C LEU A 33 2.67 -2.28 -1.92
N SER A 34 1.84 -2.23 -2.95
CA SER A 34 0.62 -1.44 -3.01
C SER A 34 -0.56 -2.32 -2.66
N LYS A 35 -1.60 -1.76 -2.06
CA LYS A 35 -2.85 -2.46 -1.76
C LYS A 35 -3.98 -1.71 -2.45
N ASN A 36 -5.01 -2.44 -2.90
CA ASN A 36 -6.20 -1.86 -3.49
C ASN A 36 -6.71 -0.69 -2.60
N PRO A 37 -6.97 0.51 -3.16
CA PRO A 37 -7.22 1.71 -2.37
C PRO A 37 -8.44 1.59 -1.45
N TYR A 38 -9.50 0.93 -1.91
CA TYR A 38 -10.75 0.70 -1.17
C TYR A 38 -10.51 -0.21 0.04
N SER A 39 -9.91 -1.38 -0.20
CA SER A 39 -9.57 -2.32 0.88
C SER A 39 -8.51 -1.75 1.84
N TRP A 40 -7.65 -0.85 1.36
CA TRP A 40 -6.70 -0.09 2.18
C TRP A 40 -7.41 0.94 3.06
N ALA A 41 -8.39 1.68 2.53
CA ALA A 41 -9.20 2.62 3.29
C ALA A 41 -9.94 1.94 4.45
N ILE A 42 -10.57 0.79 4.21
CA ILE A 42 -11.20 -0.03 5.26
C ILE A 42 -10.17 -0.46 6.33
N SER A 43 -8.97 -0.86 5.89
CA SER A 43 -7.92 -1.26 6.82
C SER A 43 -7.44 -0.12 7.70
N MET A 44 -7.35 1.09 7.13
CA MET A 44 -7.02 2.32 7.84
C MET A 44 -8.15 2.74 8.78
N TRP A 45 -9.41 2.62 8.38
CA TRP A 45 -10.57 2.91 9.23
C TRP A 45 -10.64 1.97 10.44
N ARG A 46 -10.47 0.66 10.22
CA ARG A 46 -10.44 -0.34 11.31
C ARG A 46 -9.26 -0.16 12.26
N ARG A 47 -8.13 0.33 11.76
CA ARG A 47 -6.90 0.55 12.55
C ARG A 47 -6.22 1.85 12.07
N PRO A 48 -6.64 3.02 12.58
CA PRO A 48 -6.15 4.34 12.13
C PRO A 48 -4.74 4.65 12.63
N TYR A 49 -3.75 3.90 12.12
CA TYR A 49 -2.36 4.10 12.50
C TYR A 49 -1.92 5.52 12.12
N HIS A 50 -1.34 6.26 13.07
CA HIS A 50 -0.89 7.65 12.91
C HIS A 50 -2.00 8.69 12.73
N ALA A 51 -3.27 8.34 12.98
CA ALA A 51 -4.29 9.35 13.14
C ALA A 51 -3.90 10.29 14.29
N VAL A 52 -3.97 11.59 14.03
CA VAL A 52 -3.74 12.62 15.05
C VAL A 52 -5.11 13.09 15.53
N GLY A 53 -5.47 12.72 16.76
CA GLY A 53 -6.78 13.00 17.34
C GLY A 53 -7.77 11.85 17.15
N GLU A 54 -9.06 12.15 17.36
CA GLU A 54 -10.14 11.19 17.17
C GLU A 54 -10.45 11.03 15.68
N ALA A 55 -10.46 9.77 15.21
CA ALA A 55 -10.85 9.43 13.86
C ALA A 55 -12.37 9.25 13.77
N PRO A 56 -13.01 9.65 12.66
CA PRO A 56 -14.43 9.35 12.44
C PRO A 56 -14.72 7.86 12.54
N THR A 57 -15.82 7.50 13.21
CA THR A 57 -16.29 6.11 13.32
C THR A 57 -17.07 5.68 12.09
N ASP A 58 -17.58 6.62 11.30
CA ASP A 58 -18.25 6.36 10.03
C ASP A 58 -17.22 6.30 8.89
N LEU A 59 -17.35 5.32 7.99
CA LEU A 59 -16.36 5.10 6.93
C LEU A 59 -16.37 6.23 5.90
N ALA A 60 -17.55 6.71 5.47
CA ALA A 60 -17.67 7.79 4.50
C ALA A 60 -17.03 9.08 5.04
N ALA A 61 -17.32 9.43 6.30
CA ALA A 61 -16.69 10.54 6.99
C ALA A 61 -15.17 10.34 7.16
N PHE A 62 -14.73 9.11 7.44
CA PHE A 62 -13.33 8.78 7.62
C PHE A 62 -12.51 8.96 6.34
N VAL A 63 -13.01 8.49 5.19
CA VAL A 63 -12.29 8.63 3.91
C VAL A 63 -12.25 10.09 3.43
N ALA A 64 -13.28 10.87 3.73
CA ALA A 64 -13.38 12.29 3.39
C ALA A 64 -12.61 13.19 4.36
N ALA A 65 -12.26 12.70 5.55
CA ALA A 65 -11.56 13.51 6.55
C ALA A 65 -10.16 13.89 6.09
N GLU A 66 -9.77 15.11 6.42
CA GLU A 66 -8.38 15.52 6.29
C GLU A 66 -7.48 14.64 7.15
N TRP A 67 -6.29 14.33 6.65
CA TRP A 67 -5.31 13.50 7.34
C TRP A 67 -4.08 14.32 7.76
N PRO A 68 -3.99 14.76 9.03
CA PRO A 68 -2.78 15.40 9.54
C PRO A 68 -1.61 14.40 9.55
N THR A 69 -0.45 14.84 9.10
CA THR A 69 0.76 14.00 9.11
C THR A 69 1.74 14.44 10.19
N VAL A 70 2.59 13.50 10.61
CA VAL A 70 3.72 13.81 11.49
C VAL A 70 5.02 13.98 10.70
N ARG A 71 5.97 14.76 11.22
CA ARG A 71 7.25 15.08 10.55
C ARG A 71 7.98 13.87 9.97
N ARG A 72 7.91 12.70 10.62
CA ARG A 72 8.58 11.48 10.14
C ARG A 72 8.04 10.96 8.82
N GLU A 73 6.81 11.32 8.46
CA GLU A 73 6.19 10.91 7.20
C GLU A 73 6.77 11.68 6.01
N ARG A 74 7.39 12.85 6.22
CA ARG A 74 7.97 13.70 5.15
C ARG A 74 7.05 13.92 3.93
N GLY A 75 5.74 13.95 4.18
CA GLY A 75 4.73 14.41 3.23
C GLY A 75 4.31 15.86 3.53
N PRO A 76 3.25 16.36 2.88
CA PRO A 76 2.59 17.59 3.30
C PRO A 76 2.13 17.49 4.75
N LYS A 77 1.98 18.63 5.44
CA LYS A 77 1.48 18.66 6.82
C LYS A 77 0.10 18.01 6.97
N ARG A 78 -0.65 17.95 5.88
CA ARG A 78 -2.00 17.44 5.82
C ARG A 78 -2.33 16.97 4.40
N TYR A 79 -3.06 15.88 4.29
CA TYR A 79 -3.79 15.51 3.08
C TYR A 79 -5.26 15.90 3.24
N ARG A 80 -5.90 16.31 2.15
CA ARG A 80 -7.32 16.69 2.08
C ARG A 80 -8.26 15.51 2.33
N SER A 81 -7.83 14.31 1.96
CA SER A 81 -8.56 13.06 2.16
C SER A 81 -7.61 11.88 2.35
N LEU A 82 -8.16 10.76 2.82
CA LEU A 82 -7.42 9.52 2.91
C LEU A 82 -6.99 9.01 1.52
N THR A 83 -7.85 9.22 0.51
CA THR A 83 -7.58 8.88 -0.89
C THR A 83 -6.38 9.68 -1.43
N GLU A 84 -6.30 10.97 -1.15
CA GLU A 84 -5.15 11.78 -1.57
C GLU A 84 -3.84 11.27 -0.94
N MET A 85 -3.88 10.83 0.32
CA MET A 85 -2.72 10.20 0.94
C MET A 85 -2.31 8.90 0.23
N TRP A 86 -3.27 8.07 -0.17
CA TRP A 86 -2.99 6.86 -0.94
C TRP A 86 -2.36 7.20 -2.29
N ASN A 87 -2.93 8.15 -3.03
CA ASN A 87 -2.39 8.59 -4.32
C ASN A 87 -0.95 9.08 -4.16
N ALA A 88 -0.69 9.99 -3.21
CA ALA A 88 0.64 10.54 -3.00
C ALA A 88 1.68 9.46 -2.67
N LYS A 89 1.34 8.53 -1.78
CA LYS A 89 2.28 7.47 -1.36
C LYS A 89 2.57 6.48 -2.50
N ASN A 90 1.57 6.08 -3.26
CA ASN A 90 1.78 5.13 -4.35
C ASN A 90 2.35 5.80 -5.61
N ARG A 91 2.06 7.07 -5.87
CA ARG A 91 2.73 7.86 -6.92
C ARG A 91 4.23 7.95 -6.64
N ALA A 92 4.63 8.18 -5.39
CA ALA A 92 6.04 8.17 -5.02
C ALA A 92 6.73 6.80 -5.27
N TYR A 93 6.03 5.68 -5.14
CA TYR A 93 6.58 4.36 -5.52
C TYR A 93 6.76 4.22 -7.03
N ILE A 94 5.81 4.77 -7.78
CA ILE A 94 5.87 4.82 -9.22
C ILE A 94 7.06 5.69 -9.69
N ASP A 95 7.25 6.88 -9.12
CA ASP A 95 8.37 7.76 -9.45
C ASP A 95 9.73 7.10 -9.17
N VAL A 96 9.80 6.28 -8.12
CA VAL A 96 10.98 5.45 -7.81
C VAL A 96 11.21 4.40 -8.87
N ALA A 97 10.16 3.73 -9.35
CA ALA A 97 10.28 2.74 -10.42
C ALA A 97 10.70 3.35 -11.76
N ASP A 98 10.33 4.61 -12.02
CA ASP A 98 10.75 5.34 -13.21
C ASP A 98 12.23 5.78 -13.15
N SER A 99 12.82 5.81 -11.93
CA SER A 99 14.18 6.32 -11.70
C SER A 99 15.20 5.25 -11.28
N PHE A 100 14.75 4.15 -10.69
CA PHE A 100 15.59 3.13 -10.06
C PHE A 100 15.06 1.71 -10.31
N PRO A 101 15.93 0.68 -10.30
CA PRO A 101 15.50 -0.71 -10.40
C PRO A 101 14.47 -1.04 -9.31
N THR A 102 13.23 -1.27 -9.70
CA THR A 102 12.11 -1.42 -8.75
C THR A 102 11.15 -2.49 -9.21
N VAL A 103 10.72 -3.33 -8.26
CA VAL A 103 9.65 -4.31 -8.44
C VAL A 103 8.41 -3.78 -7.71
N ASN A 104 7.43 -3.30 -8.47
CA ASN A 104 6.14 -2.89 -7.93
C ASN A 104 5.21 -4.10 -7.83
N LEU A 105 4.74 -4.39 -6.62
CA LEU A 105 3.90 -5.53 -6.29
C LEU A 105 2.53 -5.07 -5.79
N ARG A 106 1.50 -5.88 -6.05
CA ARG A 106 0.21 -5.77 -5.36
C ARG A 106 0.16 -6.71 -4.17
N TYR A 107 -0.45 -6.25 -3.09
CA TYR A 107 -0.69 -7.05 -1.90
C TYR A 107 -1.56 -8.28 -2.20
N GLU A 108 -2.50 -8.13 -3.11
CA GLU A 108 -3.39 -9.19 -3.57
C GLU A 108 -2.61 -10.29 -4.32
N ASP A 109 -1.62 -9.92 -5.14
CA ASP A 109 -0.77 -10.92 -5.81
C ASP A 109 0.07 -11.71 -4.80
N LEU A 110 0.60 -11.02 -3.77
CA LEU A 110 1.34 -11.65 -2.68
C LEU A 110 0.47 -12.65 -1.89
N LEU A 111 -0.83 -12.38 -1.74
CA LEU A 111 -1.76 -13.32 -1.09
C LEU A 111 -2.19 -14.47 -2.01
N ARG A 112 -2.25 -14.22 -3.33
CA ARG A 112 -2.65 -15.24 -4.31
C ARG A 112 -1.58 -16.31 -4.41
N ASP A 113 -0.36 -15.90 -4.70
CA ASP A 113 0.79 -16.77 -4.85
C ASP A 113 2.07 -16.07 -4.32
N PRO A 114 2.39 -16.26 -3.03
CA PRO A 114 3.61 -15.74 -2.45
C PRO A 114 4.88 -16.24 -3.14
N PHE A 115 4.87 -17.46 -3.67
CA PHE A 115 6.05 -18.03 -4.32
C PHE A 115 6.33 -17.32 -5.64
N GLU A 116 5.30 -17.14 -6.47
CA GLU A 116 5.41 -16.42 -7.74
C GLU A 116 5.91 -14.99 -7.51
N VAL A 117 5.39 -14.29 -6.50
CA VAL A 117 5.84 -12.93 -6.16
C VAL A 117 7.31 -12.89 -5.74
N ILE A 118 7.76 -13.81 -4.89
CA ILE A 118 9.17 -13.87 -4.47
C ILE A 118 10.07 -14.25 -5.64
N GLU A 119 9.63 -15.16 -6.51
CA GLU A 119 10.38 -15.53 -7.70
C GLU A 119 10.49 -14.36 -8.69
N ARG A 120 9.41 -13.59 -8.87
CA ARG A 120 9.44 -12.35 -9.66
C ARG A 120 10.44 -11.34 -9.08
N VAL A 121 10.41 -11.10 -7.77
CA VAL A 121 11.41 -10.23 -7.11
C VAL A 121 12.83 -10.77 -7.33
N ARG A 122 13.04 -12.08 -7.27
CA ARG A 122 14.34 -12.70 -7.52
C ARG A 122 14.83 -12.44 -8.96
N LEU A 123 13.96 -12.66 -9.95
CA LEU A 123 14.30 -12.52 -11.36
C LEU A 123 14.52 -11.07 -11.79
N GLU A 124 13.74 -10.14 -11.23
CA GLU A 124 13.82 -8.71 -11.54
C GLU A 124 14.85 -7.95 -10.69
N SER A 125 15.36 -8.56 -9.62
CA SER A 125 16.41 -7.96 -8.78
C SER A 125 17.82 -8.39 -9.20
N ALA A 126 18.80 -7.56 -8.83
CA ALA A 126 20.21 -7.93 -8.90
C ALA A 126 20.66 -8.86 -7.75
N ALA A 127 19.71 -9.44 -7.00
CA ALA A 127 20.00 -10.29 -5.84
C ALA A 127 20.61 -11.62 -6.26
N ASP A 128 21.35 -12.24 -5.34
CA ASP A 128 21.98 -13.54 -5.56
C ASP A 128 20.93 -14.60 -5.94
N ARG A 129 21.15 -15.27 -7.07
CA ARG A 129 20.21 -16.23 -7.67
C ARG A 129 20.16 -17.56 -6.92
N ASN A 130 20.95 -17.74 -5.86
CA ASN A 130 21.09 -18.96 -5.07
C ASN A 130 19.95 -19.23 -4.05
N LEU A 131 18.76 -18.68 -4.25
CA LEU A 131 17.56 -19.10 -3.52
C LEU A 131 17.07 -20.44 -4.07
N THR A 132 17.39 -21.53 -3.36
CA THR A 132 16.98 -22.89 -3.75
C THR A 132 15.67 -23.33 -3.10
N GLU A 133 15.25 -22.68 -2.00
CA GLU A 133 14.05 -23.05 -1.26
C GLU A 133 13.29 -21.82 -0.75
N TYR A 134 12.00 -21.73 -1.07
CA TYR A 134 11.08 -20.77 -0.47
C TYR A 134 10.15 -21.49 0.51
N LYS A 135 10.03 -20.95 1.72
CA LYS A 135 9.07 -21.40 2.71
C LYS A 135 8.19 -20.23 3.14
N ASN A 136 6.90 -20.29 2.81
CA ASN A 136 5.95 -19.29 3.26
C ASN A 136 5.80 -19.33 4.78
N ILE A 137 5.83 -18.15 5.41
CA ILE A 137 5.56 -18.01 6.85
C ILE A 137 4.07 -17.75 7.02
N VAL A 138 3.34 -18.80 7.38
CA VAL A 138 1.87 -18.79 7.49
C VAL A 138 1.39 -18.20 8.83
N ALA A 139 2.25 -18.23 9.85
CA ALA A 139 1.94 -17.71 11.18
C ALA A 139 1.83 -16.18 11.18
N SER A 140 0.83 -15.63 11.87
CA SER A 140 0.63 -14.19 12.00
C SER A 140 1.80 -13.54 12.75
N ALA A 141 2.45 -12.55 12.13
CA ALA A 141 3.50 -11.75 12.76
C ALA A 141 2.99 -10.88 13.94
N LYS A 142 1.66 -10.81 14.16
CA LYS A 142 1.02 -10.01 15.20
C LYS A 142 0.48 -10.82 16.38
N GLY A 143 0.72 -12.13 16.44
CA GLY A 143 0.31 -12.98 17.57
C GLY A 143 -1.20 -13.26 17.66
N ASP A 144 -2.03 -12.63 16.82
CA ASP A 144 -3.46 -12.98 16.67
C ASP A 144 -3.57 -14.38 16.04
N SER A 145 -3.94 -15.38 16.84
CA SER A 145 -4.10 -16.78 16.41
C SER A 145 -5.37 -17.02 15.59
N GLU A 146 -6.34 -16.11 15.64
CA GLU A 146 -7.63 -16.27 14.96
C GLU A 146 -7.62 -15.82 13.49
N LYS A 147 -6.72 -14.89 13.11
CA LYS A 147 -6.64 -14.34 11.74
C LYS A 147 -5.28 -14.62 11.13
N GLY A 148 -5.14 -15.82 10.56
CA GLY A 148 -3.96 -16.29 9.84
C GLY A 148 -3.95 -15.96 8.34
N TYR A 149 -2.97 -16.50 7.61
CA TYR A 149 -2.83 -16.33 6.16
C TYR A 149 -4.12 -16.64 5.38
N SER A 150 -4.77 -17.77 5.69
CA SER A 150 -6.00 -18.20 4.98
C SER A 150 -7.15 -17.19 5.12
N PHE A 151 -7.31 -16.59 6.30
CA PHE A 151 -8.33 -15.56 6.54
C PHE A 151 -8.10 -14.35 5.63
N TYR A 152 -6.88 -13.80 5.62
CA TYR A 152 -6.58 -12.63 4.78
C TYR A 152 -6.67 -12.96 3.30
N ARG A 153 -6.18 -14.14 2.89
CA ARG A 153 -6.28 -14.59 1.50
C ARG A 153 -7.74 -14.61 1.05
N GLN A 154 -8.63 -15.22 1.84
CA GLN A 154 -10.06 -15.27 1.52
C GLN A 154 -10.66 -13.86 1.46
N TYR A 155 -10.48 -13.07 2.53
CA TYR A 155 -11.08 -11.75 2.66
C TYR A 155 -10.68 -10.79 1.53
N TYR A 156 -9.40 -10.77 1.12
CA TYR A 156 -8.93 -9.86 0.07
C TYR A 156 -9.14 -10.38 -1.34
N LEU A 157 -8.91 -11.68 -1.60
CA LEU A 157 -9.03 -12.23 -2.96
C LEU A 157 -10.47 -12.45 -3.40
N ASN A 158 -11.39 -12.70 -2.47
CA ASN A 158 -12.82 -12.79 -2.76
C ASN A 158 -13.53 -11.43 -2.59
N GLU A 159 -12.76 -10.38 -2.34
CA GLU A 159 -13.28 -9.02 -2.17
C GLU A 159 -14.40 -8.86 -1.13
N GLU A 160 -14.37 -9.68 -0.06
CA GLU A 160 -15.38 -9.64 1.02
C GLU A 160 -15.47 -8.25 1.69
N TRP A 161 -14.37 -7.50 1.64
CA TRP A 161 -14.27 -6.11 2.09
C TRP A 161 -15.23 -5.16 1.37
N ARG A 162 -15.69 -5.46 0.14
CA ARG A 162 -16.61 -4.59 -0.60
C ARG A 162 -17.93 -4.37 0.12
N SER A 163 -18.42 -5.38 0.84
CA SER A 163 -19.65 -5.29 1.63
C SER A 163 -19.60 -4.27 2.77
N GLU A 164 -18.42 -3.71 3.06
CA GLU A 164 -18.23 -2.65 4.05
C GLU A 164 -18.25 -1.26 3.44
N MET A 165 -18.37 -1.14 2.11
CA MET A 165 -18.44 0.14 1.41
C MET A 165 -19.83 0.36 0.84
N ASP A 166 -20.40 1.51 1.14
CA ASP A 166 -21.57 1.99 0.42
C ASP A 166 -21.17 2.78 -0.83
N ASP A 167 -22.13 2.98 -1.71
CA ASP A 167 -21.97 3.71 -2.97
C ASP A 167 -21.46 5.13 -2.75
N SER A 168 -21.94 5.82 -1.71
CA SER A 168 -21.52 7.18 -1.40
C SER A 168 -20.03 7.27 -1.05
N THR A 169 -19.51 6.25 -0.37
CA THR A 169 -18.10 6.12 0.00
C THR A 169 -17.27 5.82 -1.25
N ILE A 170 -17.74 4.92 -2.11
CA ILE A 170 -17.10 4.59 -3.38
C ILE A 170 -17.01 5.83 -4.28
N GLU A 171 -18.13 6.53 -4.50
CA GLU A 171 -18.20 7.77 -5.28
C GLU A 171 -17.24 8.83 -4.72
N ARG A 172 -17.22 8.98 -3.39
CA ARG A 172 -16.32 9.93 -2.74
C ARG A 172 -14.86 9.58 -3.02
N MET A 173 -14.48 8.32 -2.88
CA MET A 173 -13.11 7.89 -3.18
C MET A 173 -12.79 8.09 -4.66
N ASN A 174 -13.71 7.71 -5.57
CA ASN A 174 -13.56 7.85 -7.01
C ASN A 174 -13.32 9.29 -7.46
N SER A 175 -13.91 10.27 -6.76
CA SER A 175 -13.72 11.68 -7.07
C SER A 175 -12.28 12.18 -6.86
N ASP A 176 -11.53 11.53 -5.95
CA ASP A 176 -10.16 11.87 -5.61
C ASP A 176 -9.14 10.88 -6.18
N LEU A 177 -9.55 9.68 -6.64
CA LEU A 177 -8.63 8.64 -7.12
C LEU A 177 -7.93 9.02 -8.42
N ASP A 178 -6.62 8.79 -8.44
CA ASP A 178 -5.78 9.05 -9.60
C ASP A 178 -5.89 7.88 -10.60
N ARG A 179 -6.60 8.10 -11.71
CA ARG A 179 -6.91 7.06 -12.69
C ARG A 179 -5.67 6.48 -13.36
N ASP A 180 -4.71 7.33 -13.71
CA ASP A 180 -3.45 6.89 -14.31
C ASP A 180 -2.65 6.04 -13.32
N LEU A 181 -2.68 6.40 -12.03
CA LEU A 181 -2.03 5.61 -10.98
C LEU A 181 -2.70 4.25 -10.79
N MET A 182 -4.03 4.20 -10.82
CA MET A 182 -4.81 2.97 -10.75
C MET A 182 -4.44 2.02 -11.89
N GLU A 183 -4.41 2.52 -13.14
CA GLU A 183 -3.99 1.75 -14.30
C GLU A 183 -2.54 1.24 -14.16
N ARG A 184 -1.59 2.11 -13.80
CA ARG A 184 -0.18 1.73 -13.62
C ARG A 184 0.04 0.67 -12.54
N LEU A 185 -0.83 0.63 -11.53
CA LEU A 185 -0.78 -0.36 -10.46
C LEU A 185 -1.64 -1.60 -10.75
N GLY A 186 -2.40 -1.61 -11.85
CA GLY A 186 -3.29 -2.69 -12.22
C GLY A 186 -4.50 -2.82 -11.28
N TYR A 187 -5.07 -1.70 -10.83
CA TYR A 187 -6.30 -1.67 -10.06
C TYR A 187 -7.45 -1.08 -10.87
N ASP A 188 -8.62 -1.69 -10.75
CA ASP A 188 -9.85 -1.16 -11.33
C ASP A 188 -10.51 -0.15 -10.39
N ILE A 189 -11.19 0.84 -10.99
CA ILE A 189 -12.08 1.74 -10.26
C ILE A 189 -13.40 1.01 -10.04
N LEU A 190 -13.95 1.09 -8.82
CA LEU A 190 -15.24 0.48 -8.55
C LEU A 190 -16.34 1.37 -9.11
N GLU A 191 -17.31 0.74 -9.75
CA GLU A 191 -18.57 1.40 -10.06
C GLU A 191 -19.49 1.25 -8.83
N PRO A 192 -20.18 2.32 -8.39
CA PRO A 192 -21.26 2.20 -7.41
C PRO A 192 -22.34 1.25 -7.95
N ASP A 193 -22.93 0.45 -7.08
CA ASP A 193 -24.05 -0.41 -7.46
C ASP A 193 -25.27 0.51 -7.66
N ASN A 194 -25.59 0.85 -8.91
CA ASN A 194 -26.75 1.68 -9.28
C ASN A 194 -28.10 0.98 -8.95
N ASN A 195 -28.35 0.69 -7.68
CA ASN A 195 -29.62 0.18 -7.19
C ASN A 195 -30.51 1.38 -6.86
N GLU A 196 -31.16 1.94 -7.89
CA GLU A 196 -32.39 2.75 -7.73
C GLU A 196 -33.58 1.88 -7.28
#